data_AF-A0A370F867-F1
#
_entry.id   AF-A0A370F867-F1
#
_cell.length_a   1.000
_cell.length_b   1.000
_cell.length_c   1.000
_cell.angle_alpha   90.00
_cell.angle_beta   90.00
_cell.angle_gamma   90.00
#
_symmetry.space_group_name_H-M   'P 1'
#
loop_
_entity.id
_entity.type
_entity.pdbx_description
1 polymer ?
#
loop_
_entity_poly.entity_id
_entity_poly.type
_entity_poly.pdbx_seq_one_letter_code
_entity_poly.pdbx_strand_id
1 'polypeptide(L)'
;MSVTEISPLILESLGFQVQKIPTGVRKSADFLAIADGCRLLIEEKRKEDEESVLREKEEILGSGKIFESEASLEERNERLAEAVREGHRQLRDGDNPEHDFKILWINCDGVNPNAKYAQVLATLYGSVNLMQYGTTKLHDCIGYDYAEFYRRTALDAAACTIRFGDHVILKLLLNPYSTRAESLSTAPFVKRFPREGIYDPIQMERDGRIFIYKEDIKAKSGEKIKWLEDKYGCKPLHPVRFNRLTLISRTPL
;
A
#
# COMPACT_ATOMS: atom_id res chain seq x y z
N MET A 1 4.67 21.60 -14.90
CA MET A 1 4.84 20.44 -15.82
C MET A 1 3.66 19.51 -15.59
N SER A 2 2.94 19.11 -16.65
CA SER A 2 1.82 18.17 -16.50
C SER A 2 2.35 16.89 -15.88
N VAL A 3 1.77 16.46 -14.76
CA VAL A 3 2.19 15.27 -14.03
C VAL A 3 1.79 14.06 -14.88
N THR A 4 2.72 13.58 -15.71
CA THR A 4 2.57 12.33 -16.47
C THR A 4 2.20 11.22 -15.51
N GLU A 5 1.12 10.48 -15.82
CA GLU A 5 0.74 9.24 -15.14
C GLU A 5 1.98 8.32 -15.15
N ILE A 6 2.55 8.00 -13.98
CA ILE A 6 3.81 7.23 -13.91
C ILE A 6 3.57 5.74 -14.00
N SER A 7 2.36 5.29 -13.64
CA SER A 7 2.00 3.88 -13.65
C SER A 7 2.09 3.23 -15.05
N PRO A 8 1.65 3.85 -16.16
CA PRO A 8 1.80 3.26 -17.49
C PRO A 8 3.27 3.09 -17.88
N LEU A 9 4.12 4.09 -17.63
CA LEU A 9 5.55 4.02 -17.95
C LEU A 9 6.25 2.90 -17.19
N ILE A 10 5.92 2.73 -15.91
CA ILE A 10 6.47 1.63 -15.11
C ILE A 10 5.98 0.29 -15.66
N LEU A 11 4.68 0.13 -15.89
CA LEU A 11 4.11 -1.11 -16.45
C LEU A 11 4.75 -1.48 -17.79
N GLU A 12 4.94 -0.50 -18.69
CA GLU A 12 5.65 -0.69 -19.95
C GLU A 12 7.10 -1.13 -19.73
N SER A 13 7.81 -0.56 -18.75
CA SER A 13 9.18 -0.98 -18.39
C SER A 13 9.24 -2.41 -17.84
N LEU A 14 8.15 -2.89 -17.23
CA LEU A 14 7.97 -4.29 -16.81
C LEU A 14 7.51 -5.21 -17.95
N GLY A 15 7.40 -4.67 -19.17
CA GLY A 15 7.05 -5.37 -20.40
C GLY A 15 5.55 -5.61 -20.59
N PHE A 16 4.69 -4.83 -19.93
CA PHE A 16 3.25 -4.85 -20.23
C PHE A 16 2.94 -3.94 -21.42
N GLN A 17 2.01 -4.36 -22.27
CA GLN A 17 1.31 -3.45 -23.16
C GLN A 17 0.20 -2.76 -22.35
N VAL A 18 0.23 -1.43 -22.27
CA VAL A 18 -0.76 -0.66 -21.50
C VAL A 18 -1.74 0.03 -22.43
N GLN A 19 -3.02 -0.07 -22.11
CA GLN A 19 -4.11 0.59 -22.82
C GLN A 19 -4.91 1.44 -21.84
N LYS A 20 -5.09 2.73 -22.14
CA LYS A 20 -5.99 3.59 -21.38
C LYS A 20 -7.43 3.19 -21.68
N ILE A 21 -8.23 2.99 -20.65
CA ILE A 21 -9.65 2.67 -20.81
C ILE A 21 -10.41 4.00 -21.00
N PRO A 22 -11.23 4.15 -22.05
CA PRO A 22 -11.99 5.36 -22.28
C PRO A 22 -12.95 5.66 -21.12
N THR A 23 -13.06 6.92 -20.74
CA THR A 23 -14.05 7.36 -19.75
C THR A 23 -15.43 7.32 -20.38
N GLY A 24 -16.31 6.48 -19.83
CA GLY A 24 -17.71 6.38 -20.24
C GLY A 24 -18.67 7.11 -19.30
N VAL A 25 -19.97 6.83 -19.47
CA VAL A 25 -21.04 7.33 -18.56
C VAL A 25 -20.93 6.71 -17.17
N ARG A 26 -20.51 5.43 -17.10
CA ARG A 26 -20.14 4.76 -15.86
C ARG A 26 -18.65 4.91 -15.62
N LYS A 27 -18.26 5.03 -14.35
CA LYS A 27 -16.85 5.00 -13.96
C LYS A 27 -16.25 3.63 -14.31
N SER A 28 -15.10 3.63 -14.97
CA SER A 28 -14.31 2.46 -15.35
C SER A 28 -12.92 2.56 -14.72
N ALA A 29 -12.18 1.46 -14.70
CA ALA A 29 -10.77 1.48 -14.34
C ALA A 29 -9.96 2.36 -15.31
N ASP A 30 -8.78 2.83 -14.90
CA ASP A 30 -7.97 3.73 -15.71
C ASP A 30 -7.23 3.00 -16.85
N PHE A 31 -6.71 1.80 -16.58
CA PHE A 31 -5.87 1.07 -17.53
C PHE A 31 -6.16 -0.43 -17.61
N LEU A 32 -5.90 -1.00 -18.79
CA LEU A 32 -5.73 -2.42 -19.02
C LEU A 32 -4.27 -2.68 -19.38
N ALA A 33 -3.56 -3.47 -18.56
CA ALA A 33 -2.18 -3.86 -18.83
C ALA A 33 -2.09 -5.34 -19.19
N ILE A 34 -1.43 -5.68 -20.29
CA ILE A 34 -1.44 -7.04 -20.85
C ILE A 34 0.00 -7.54 -21.02
N ALA A 35 0.29 -8.73 -20.51
CA ALA A 35 1.57 -9.41 -20.68
C ALA A 35 1.39 -10.93 -20.60
N ASP A 36 2.03 -11.69 -21.49
CA ASP A 36 2.02 -13.16 -21.47
C ASP A 36 0.62 -13.78 -21.39
N GLY A 37 -0.37 -13.17 -22.07
CA GLY A 37 -1.77 -13.59 -22.03
C GLY A 37 -2.51 -13.26 -20.74
N CYS A 38 -1.86 -12.62 -19.77
CA CYS A 38 -2.44 -12.13 -18.53
C CYS A 38 -2.87 -10.67 -18.67
N ARG A 39 -4.07 -10.33 -18.21
CA ARG A 39 -4.70 -9.01 -18.30
C ARG A 39 -4.96 -8.44 -16.91
N LEU A 40 -4.36 -7.29 -16.61
CA LEU A 40 -4.53 -6.56 -15.36
C LEU A 40 -5.45 -5.38 -15.59
N LEU A 41 -6.56 -5.35 -14.86
CA LEU A 41 -7.41 -4.18 -14.75
C LEU A 41 -6.89 -3.30 -13.62
N ILE A 42 -6.52 -2.06 -13.93
CA ILE A 42 -5.78 -1.18 -13.03
C ILE A 42 -6.54 0.12 -12.81
N GLU A 43 -6.77 0.45 -11.55
CA GLU A 43 -7.28 1.74 -11.11
C GLU A 43 -6.16 2.49 -10.38
N GLU A 44 -5.88 3.72 -10.78
CA GLU A 44 -4.86 4.57 -10.17
C GLU A 44 -5.47 5.51 -9.11
N LYS A 45 -4.76 5.61 -7.98
CA LYS A 45 -5.03 6.53 -6.89
C LYS A 45 -3.75 7.24 -6.50
N ARG A 46 -3.92 8.47 -6.02
CA ARG A 46 -2.81 9.31 -5.57
C ARG A 46 -2.93 9.60 -4.10
N LYS A 47 -1.79 9.57 -3.42
CA LYS A 47 -1.63 10.00 -2.03
C LYS A 47 -0.62 11.15 -2.03
N GLU A 48 -1.10 12.34 -2.35
CA GLU A 48 -0.31 13.57 -2.41
C GLU A 48 -0.50 14.41 -1.14
N ASP A 49 0.39 15.39 -0.92
CA ASP A 49 0.17 16.39 0.13
C ASP A 49 -0.90 17.38 -0.31
N GLU A 50 -1.59 17.99 0.66
CA GLU A 50 -2.47 19.12 0.36
C GLU A 50 -1.63 20.28 -0.19
N GLU A 51 -2.21 21.05 -1.11
CA GLU A 51 -1.50 22.15 -1.77
C GLU A 51 -1.00 23.20 -0.76
N SER A 52 -1.75 23.42 0.33
CA SER A 52 -1.36 24.27 1.46
C SER A 52 -0.02 23.85 2.09
N VAL A 53 0.16 22.55 2.33
CA VAL A 53 1.39 21.98 2.91
C VAL A 53 2.57 22.16 1.97
N LEU A 54 2.35 21.98 0.66
CA LEU A 54 3.39 22.20 -0.34
C LEU A 54 3.81 23.67 -0.41
N ARG A 55 2.85 24.61 -0.35
CA ARG A 55 3.13 26.05 -0.33
C ARG A 55 3.88 26.47 0.94
N GLU A 56 3.42 26.04 2.11
CA GLU A 56 4.07 26.31 3.39
C GLU A 56 5.54 25.83 3.39
N LYS A 57 5.77 24.61 2.88
CA LYS A 57 7.12 24.08 2.71
C LYS A 57 7.98 25.00 1.85
N GLU A 58 7.47 25.43 0.69
CA GLU A 58 8.22 26.32 -0.21
C GLU A 58 8.52 27.69 0.42
N GLU A 59 7.58 28.27 1.18
CA GLU A 59 7.78 29.53 1.91
C GLU A 59 8.84 29.40 3.00
N ILE A 60 8.77 28.36 3.83
CA ILE A 60 9.73 28.11 4.91
C ILE A 60 11.13 27.89 4.34
N LEU A 61 11.26 27.03 3.33
CA LEU A 61 12.54 26.76 2.66
C LEU A 61 13.07 28.00 1.93
N GLY A 62 12.18 28.81 1.33
CA GLY A 62 12.53 30.07 0.67
C GLY A 62 13.10 31.11 1.64
N SER A 63 12.72 31.05 2.93
CA SER A 63 13.26 31.91 3.99
C SER A 63 14.56 31.41 4.60
N GLY A 64 15.14 30.31 4.09
CA GLY A 64 16.36 29.69 4.64
C GLY A 64 16.14 28.91 5.93
N LYS A 65 14.89 28.61 6.29
CA LYS A 65 14.52 27.83 7.48
C LYS A 65 14.35 26.35 7.14
N ILE A 66 14.37 25.51 8.18
CA ILE A 66 14.07 24.09 8.09
C ILE A 66 12.56 23.89 8.13
N PHE A 67 12.03 23.09 7.21
CA PHE A 67 10.66 22.63 7.25
C PHE A 67 10.57 21.31 8.01
N GLU A 68 9.64 21.22 8.96
CA GLU A 68 9.42 20.03 9.78
C GLU A 68 8.06 19.42 9.46
N SER A 69 8.02 18.10 9.31
CA SER A 69 6.77 17.36 9.09
C SER A 69 6.77 16.06 9.88
N GLU A 70 5.77 15.91 10.74
CA GLU A 70 5.50 14.68 11.47
C GLU A 70 4.38 13.89 10.77
N ALA A 71 4.53 12.58 10.67
CA ALA A 71 3.52 11.68 10.13
C ALA A 71 3.45 10.36 10.92
N SER A 72 2.25 9.95 11.30
CA SER A 72 2.00 8.61 11.86
C SER A 72 2.30 7.53 10.81
N LEU A 73 3.00 6.45 11.21
CA LEU A 73 3.37 5.36 10.32
C LEU A 73 2.32 4.24 10.28
N GLU A 74 1.85 3.77 11.44
CA GLU A 74 0.94 2.61 11.56
C GLU A 74 -0.50 3.00 11.90
N GLU A 75 -0.95 4.16 11.43
CA GLU A 75 -2.33 4.60 11.59
C GLU A 75 -3.09 4.47 10.27
N ARG A 76 -4.28 3.87 10.35
CA ARG A 76 -5.19 3.78 9.22
C ARG A 76 -5.62 5.18 8.78
N ASN A 77 -5.48 5.46 7.49
CA ASN A 77 -5.83 6.75 6.91
C ASN A 77 -7.23 6.68 6.28
N GLU A 78 -8.21 7.40 6.82
CA GLU A 78 -9.60 7.35 6.33
C GLU A 78 -9.76 7.85 4.88
N ARG A 79 -9.01 8.87 4.47
CA ARG A 79 -9.04 9.36 3.08
C ARG A 79 -8.49 8.31 2.11
N LEU A 80 -7.42 7.62 2.50
CA LEU A 80 -6.90 6.51 1.71
C LEU A 80 -7.90 5.36 1.67
N ALA A 81 -8.51 5.02 2.80
CA ALA A 81 -9.53 4.00 2.85
C ALA A 81 -10.70 4.32 1.92
N GLU A 82 -11.18 5.56 1.92
CA GLU A 82 -12.19 6.06 0.97
C GLU A 82 -11.75 5.85 -0.47
N ALA A 83 -10.56 6.31 -0.85
CA ALA A 83 -9.98 6.10 -2.17
C ALA A 83 -9.90 4.61 -2.57
N VAL A 84 -9.54 3.73 -1.64
CA VAL A 84 -9.55 2.27 -1.83
C VAL A 84 -10.97 1.74 -2.04
N ARG A 85 -11.99 2.26 -1.33
CA ARG A 85 -13.39 1.84 -1.53
C ARG A 85 -13.88 2.25 -2.92
N GLU A 86 -13.58 3.47 -3.33
CA GLU A 86 -13.96 3.99 -4.64
C GLU A 86 -13.25 3.25 -5.77
N GLY A 87 -11.95 3.03 -5.65
CA GLY A 87 -11.17 2.29 -6.64
C GLY A 87 -11.64 0.84 -6.78
N HIS A 88 -11.88 0.16 -5.66
CA HIS A 88 -12.47 -1.18 -5.68
C HIS A 88 -13.87 -1.19 -6.34
N ARG A 89 -14.71 -0.19 -6.08
CA ARG A 89 -16.03 -0.09 -6.73
C ARG A 89 -15.89 0.03 -8.25
N GLN A 90 -14.94 0.82 -8.74
CA GLN A 90 -14.67 0.96 -10.17
C GLN A 90 -14.15 -0.33 -10.79
N LEU A 91 -13.20 -1.00 -10.14
CA LEU A 91 -12.68 -2.30 -10.57
C LEU A 91 -13.74 -3.41 -10.56
N ARG A 92 -14.74 -3.33 -9.68
CA ARG A 92 -15.77 -4.36 -9.51
C ARG A 92 -17.00 -4.14 -10.40
N ASP A 93 -17.53 -2.91 -10.41
CA ASP A 93 -18.85 -2.58 -10.96
C ASP A 93 -18.78 -1.70 -12.22
N GLY A 94 -17.57 -1.29 -12.62
CA GLY A 94 -17.35 -0.47 -13.81
C GLY A 94 -17.58 -1.22 -15.11
N ASP A 95 -17.74 -0.46 -16.20
CA ASP A 95 -17.81 -0.99 -17.56
C ASP A 95 -16.40 -1.34 -18.04
N ASN A 96 -15.85 -2.41 -17.47
CA ASN A 96 -14.46 -2.79 -17.62
C ASN A 96 -14.31 -3.87 -18.70
N PRO A 97 -13.23 -3.83 -19.51
CA PRO A 97 -12.92 -4.89 -20.47
C PRO A 97 -12.66 -6.22 -19.76
N GLU A 98 -12.62 -7.31 -20.54
CA GLU A 98 -12.23 -8.64 -20.03
C GLU A 98 -10.84 -8.58 -19.41
N HIS A 99 -10.71 -9.10 -18.19
CA HIS A 99 -9.50 -9.04 -17.40
C HIS A 99 -9.36 -10.26 -16.50
N ASP A 100 -8.13 -10.55 -16.12
CA ASP A 100 -7.83 -11.64 -15.20
C ASP A 100 -7.77 -11.10 -13.77
N PHE A 101 -6.95 -10.09 -13.50
CA PHE A 101 -6.69 -9.60 -12.14
C PHE A 101 -7.05 -8.13 -11.96
N LYS A 102 -7.47 -7.77 -10.74
CA LYS A 102 -7.80 -6.40 -10.35
C LYS A 102 -6.72 -5.83 -9.44
N ILE A 103 -6.11 -4.73 -9.87
CA ILE A 103 -4.98 -4.11 -9.18
C ILE A 103 -5.32 -2.66 -8.86
N LEU A 104 -5.16 -2.28 -7.59
CA LEU A 104 -5.21 -0.86 -7.20
C LEU A 104 -3.80 -0.28 -7.24
N TRP A 105 -3.55 0.72 -8.06
CA TRP A 105 -2.26 1.40 -8.13
C TRP A 105 -2.27 2.65 -7.25
N ILE A 106 -1.33 2.79 -6.32
CA ILE A 106 -1.27 3.91 -5.38
C ILE A 106 0.07 4.64 -5.52
N ASN A 107 0.03 5.89 -5.95
CA ASN A 107 1.23 6.73 -6.00
C ASN A 107 1.43 7.47 -4.67
N CYS A 108 2.52 7.17 -3.98
CA CYS A 108 2.97 7.85 -2.76
C CYS A 108 4.06 8.86 -3.13
N ASP A 109 3.70 10.15 -3.08
CA ASP A 109 4.59 11.26 -3.44
C ASP A 109 4.58 12.35 -2.36
N GLY A 110 5.46 13.35 -2.45
CA GLY A 110 5.46 14.56 -1.63
C GLY A 110 6.49 14.57 -0.50
N VAL A 111 6.16 15.22 0.62
CA VAL A 111 7.07 15.47 1.76
C VAL A 111 7.49 14.18 2.46
N ASN A 112 6.55 13.24 2.62
CA ASN A 112 6.73 12.03 3.43
C ASN A 112 6.25 10.76 2.70
N PRO A 113 6.84 10.40 1.55
CA PRO A 113 6.36 9.31 0.72
C PRO A 113 6.52 7.94 1.41
N ASN A 114 7.56 7.75 2.25
CA ASN A 114 7.71 6.57 3.10
C ASN A 114 6.59 6.45 4.15
N ALA A 115 6.22 7.54 4.82
CA ALA A 115 5.15 7.50 5.82
C ALA A 115 3.80 7.22 5.15
N LYS A 116 3.57 7.79 3.95
CA LYS A 116 2.40 7.49 3.13
C LYS A 116 2.33 6.02 2.74
N TYR A 117 3.46 5.41 2.37
CA TYR A 117 3.52 3.97 2.12
C TYR A 117 3.23 3.15 3.38
N ALA A 118 3.77 3.53 4.55
CA ALA A 118 3.42 2.86 5.81
C ALA A 118 1.91 2.97 6.12
N GLN A 119 1.30 4.13 5.89
CA GLN A 119 -0.16 4.31 5.98
C GLN A 119 -0.93 3.47 4.96
N VAL A 120 -0.36 3.20 3.78
CA VAL A 120 -0.93 2.25 2.81
C VAL A 120 -0.94 0.85 3.39
N LEU A 121 0.16 0.38 3.99
CA LEU A 121 0.20 -0.92 4.65
C LEU A 121 -0.82 -0.98 5.81
N ALA A 122 -0.85 0.04 6.67
CA ALA A 122 -1.79 0.13 7.79
C ALA A 122 -3.25 0.09 7.32
N THR A 123 -3.56 0.78 6.21
CA THR A 123 -4.92 0.86 5.68
C THR A 123 -5.35 -0.40 4.95
N LEU A 124 -4.50 -0.95 4.08
CA LEU A 124 -4.81 -2.14 3.30
C LEU A 124 -4.84 -3.39 4.17
N TYR A 125 -3.84 -3.55 5.05
CA TYR A 125 -3.63 -4.76 5.82
C TYR A 125 -4.06 -4.67 7.28
N GLY A 126 -4.40 -3.49 7.81
CA GLY A 126 -4.63 -3.34 9.25
C GLY A 126 -3.36 -3.62 10.06
N SER A 127 -2.21 -3.14 9.56
CA SER A 127 -0.90 -3.49 10.10
C SER A 127 -0.53 -2.71 11.36
N VAL A 128 0.13 -3.37 12.29
CA VAL A 128 0.73 -2.78 13.50
C VAL A 128 2.09 -3.42 13.77
N ASN A 129 2.95 -2.72 14.50
CA ASN A 129 4.16 -3.29 15.05
C ASN A 129 3.90 -3.89 16.44
N LEU A 130 4.39 -5.09 16.70
CA LEU A 130 4.31 -5.76 18.00
C LEU A 130 5.69 -5.88 18.61
N MET A 131 5.90 -5.20 19.74
CA MET A 131 7.12 -5.31 20.52
C MET A 131 7.02 -6.50 21.48
N GLN A 132 8.01 -7.39 21.44
CA GLN A 132 8.12 -8.45 22.44
C GLN A 132 8.88 -7.93 23.66
N TYR A 133 8.19 -7.81 24.79
CA TYR A 133 8.76 -7.27 26.02
C TYR A 133 9.95 -8.12 26.52
N GLY A 134 10.95 -7.45 27.10
CA GLY A 134 12.18 -8.10 27.54
C GLY A 134 13.12 -8.51 26.40
N THR A 135 12.83 -8.10 25.16
CA THR A 135 13.68 -8.34 23.98
C THR A 135 13.79 -7.07 23.13
N THR A 136 14.67 -7.09 22.13
CA THR A 136 14.75 -6.05 21.09
C THR A 136 13.93 -6.40 19.84
N LYS A 137 13.10 -7.45 19.90
CA LYS A 137 12.35 -7.95 18.75
C LYS A 137 11.09 -7.12 18.53
N LEU A 138 10.94 -6.72 17.26
CA LEU A 138 9.75 -6.11 16.71
C LEU A 138 9.18 -7.05 15.65
N HIS A 139 7.89 -7.30 15.71
CA HIS A 139 7.19 -8.17 14.75
C HIS A 139 6.16 -7.34 14.00
N ASP A 140 6.26 -7.31 12.67
CA ASP A 140 5.19 -6.81 11.82
C ASP A 140 3.97 -7.73 11.99
N CYS A 141 2.80 -7.15 12.24
CA CYS A 141 1.56 -7.88 12.32
C CYS A 141 0.52 -7.27 11.38
N ILE A 142 -0.18 -8.09 10.61
CA ILE A 142 -1.33 -7.68 9.79
C ILE A 142 -2.64 -8.30 10.29
N GLY A 143 -3.76 -7.68 9.94
CA GLY A 143 -5.10 -8.04 10.41
C GLY A 143 -5.38 -7.62 11.85
N TYR A 144 -4.46 -6.89 12.49
CA TYR A 144 -4.62 -6.44 13.87
C TYR A 144 -5.67 -5.34 13.97
N ASP A 145 -5.54 -4.32 13.12
CA ASP A 145 -6.53 -3.26 12.95
C ASP A 145 -7.44 -3.56 11.74
N TYR A 146 -8.45 -2.72 11.51
CA TYR A 146 -9.34 -2.89 10.38
C TYR A 146 -8.59 -2.77 9.04
N ALA A 147 -8.64 -3.83 8.23
CA ALA A 147 -7.97 -3.94 6.94
C ALA A 147 -8.96 -3.74 5.78
N GLU A 148 -8.66 -2.84 4.84
CA GLU A 148 -9.53 -2.65 3.66
C GLU A 148 -9.52 -3.88 2.74
N PHE A 149 -8.41 -4.63 2.66
CA PHE A 149 -8.33 -5.88 1.91
C PHE A 149 -9.26 -6.97 2.45
N TYR A 150 -9.50 -7.03 3.77
CA TYR A 150 -10.37 -8.03 4.40
C TYR A 150 -11.81 -8.00 3.83
N ARG A 151 -12.33 -6.81 3.48
CA ARG A 151 -13.67 -6.68 2.86
C ARG A 151 -13.67 -6.64 1.33
N ARG A 152 -12.49 -6.67 0.71
CA ARG A 152 -12.31 -6.49 -0.74
C ARG A 152 -11.66 -7.73 -1.34
N THR A 153 -12.29 -8.86 -1.13
CA THR A 153 -11.82 -10.15 -1.63
C THR A 153 -11.79 -10.22 -3.16
N ALA A 154 -12.49 -9.32 -3.85
CA ALA A 154 -12.41 -9.17 -5.31
C ALA A 154 -11.20 -8.35 -5.78
N LEU A 155 -10.47 -7.66 -4.90
CA LEU A 155 -9.23 -6.97 -5.25
C LEU A 155 -8.06 -7.93 -5.07
N ASP A 156 -7.25 -8.15 -6.10
CA ASP A 156 -6.20 -9.16 -6.07
C ASP A 156 -4.91 -8.61 -5.44
N ALA A 157 -4.52 -7.39 -5.81
CA ALA A 157 -3.34 -6.77 -5.24
C ALA A 157 -3.45 -5.24 -5.27
N ALA A 158 -2.52 -4.59 -4.61
CA ALA A 158 -2.19 -3.20 -4.86
C ALA A 158 -0.75 -3.08 -5.37
N ALA A 159 -0.49 -2.14 -6.27
CA ALA A 159 0.85 -1.70 -6.60
C ALA A 159 1.07 -0.32 -5.98
N CYS A 160 2.28 -0.04 -5.48
CA CYS A 160 2.62 1.24 -4.90
C CYS A 160 3.90 1.77 -5.52
N THR A 161 3.88 3.02 -5.95
CA THR A 161 5.09 3.77 -6.28
C THR A 161 5.40 4.70 -5.12
N ILE A 162 6.67 4.76 -4.74
CA ILE A 162 7.16 5.63 -3.68
C ILE A 162 8.24 6.51 -4.28
N ARG A 163 7.95 7.79 -4.49
CA ARG A 163 8.86 8.73 -5.15
C ARG A 163 9.83 9.35 -4.13
N PHE A 164 11.13 9.32 -4.45
CA PHE A 164 12.21 9.98 -3.71
C PHE A 164 13.05 10.82 -4.67
N GLY A 165 12.75 12.11 -4.78
CA GLY A 165 13.36 12.95 -5.81
C GLY A 165 13.12 12.34 -7.19
N ASP A 166 14.21 12.03 -7.90
CA ASP A 166 14.18 11.46 -9.24
C ASP A 166 14.10 9.91 -9.26
N HIS A 167 14.07 9.27 -8.09
CA HIS A 167 13.96 7.82 -7.96
C HIS A 167 12.55 7.38 -7.60
N VAL A 168 12.16 6.18 -8.02
CA VAL A 168 10.88 5.56 -7.66
C VAL A 168 11.13 4.14 -7.19
N ILE A 169 10.60 3.82 -6.03
CA ILE A 169 10.54 2.45 -5.50
C ILE A 169 9.18 1.87 -5.87
N LEU A 170 9.18 0.69 -6.48
CA LEU A 170 7.97 -0.06 -6.80
C LEU A 170 7.74 -1.17 -5.76
N LYS A 171 6.52 -1.24 -5.23
CA LYS A 171 6.07 -2.30 -4.34
C LYS A 171 4.81 -2.96 -4.90
N LEU A 172 4.76 -4.28 -4.86
CA LEU A 172 3.55 -5.07 -5.16
C LEU A 172 3.05 -5.70 -3.86
N LEU A 173 1.83 -5.38 -3.49
CA LEU A 173 1.19 -5.75 -2.23
C LEU A 173 0.09 -6.78 -2.52
N LEU A 174 0.35 -8.06 -2.26
CA LEU A 174 -0.61 -9.13 -2.53
C LEU A 174 -1.73 -9.13 -1.48
N ASN A 175 -2.99 -9.30 -1.90
CA ASN A 175 -4.12 -9.39 -0.99
C ASN A 175 -4.27 -10.83 -0.45
N PRO A 176 -3.98 -11.11 0.84
CA PRO A 176 -4.10 -12.44 1.42
C PRO A 176 -5.57 -12.88 1.60
N TYR A 177 -6.52 -11.96 1.42
CA TYR A 177 -7.96 -12.20 1.48
C TYR A 177 -8.61 -12.24 0.08
N SER A 178 -7.82 -12.13 -1.00
CA SER A 178 -8.36 -12.30 -2.36
C SER A 178 -9.01 -13.68 -2.49
N THR A 179 -10.07 -13.78 -3.29
CA THR A 179 -10.65 -15.08 -3.69
C THR A 179 -9.65 -15.99 -4.42
N ARG A 180 -8.51 -15.43 -4.85
CA ARG A 180 -7.41 -16.11 -5.54
C ARG A 180 -6.11 -16.15 -4.73
N ALA A 181 -6.16 -15.82 -3.43
CA ALA A 181 -4.98 -15.63 -2.58
C ALA A 181 -3.96 -16.78 -2.67
N GLU A 182 -4.42 -18.03 -2.75
CA GLU A 182 -3.54 -19.21 -2.82
C GLU A 182 -2.70 -19.26 -4.12
N SER A 183 -3.27 -18.82 -5.23
CA SER A 183 -2.62 -18.83 -6.55
C SER A 183 -1.88 -17.53 -6.88
N LEU A 184 -2.18 -16.45 -6.15
CA LEU A 184 -1.79 -15.09 -6.53
C LEU A 184 -0.27 -14.92 -6.60
N SER A 185 0.47 -15.47 -5.66
CA SER A 185 1.94 -15.39 -5.61
C SER A 185 2.63 -16.07 -6.81
N THR A 186 1.93 -16.96 -7.51
CA THR A 186 2.42 -17.65 -8.71
C THR A 186 1.89 -17.06 -10.01
N ALA A 187 1.00 -16.07 -9.93
CA ALA A 187 0.37 -15.48 -11.11
C ALA A 187 1.43 -14.89 -12.06
N PRO A 188 1.23 -15.00 -13.39
CA PRO A 188 2.23 -14.57 -14.38
C PRO A 188 2.70 -13.13 -14.19
N PHE A 189 1.78 -12.22 -13.84
CA PHE A 189 2.10 -10.81 -13.68
C PHE A 189 3.03 -10.54 -12.49
N VAL A 190 2.95 -11.34 -11.42
CA VAL A 190 3.78 -11.17 -10.21
C VAL A 190 5.26 -11.33 -10.55
N LYS A 191 5.59 -12.24 -11.48
CA LYS A 191 6.96 -12.50 -11.95
C LYS A 191 7.58 -11.32 -12.70
N ARG A 192 6.77 -10.37 -13.18
CA ARG A 192 7.24 -9.15 -13.83
C ARG A 192 7.71 -8.09 -12.82
N PHE A 193 7.32 -8.19 -11.54
CA PHE A 193 7.73 -7.25 -10.51
C PHE A 193 9.07 -7.66 -9.88
N PRO A 194 9.93 -6.71 -9.48
CA PRO A 194 11.16 -7.02 -8.75
C PRO A 194 10.86 -7.79 -7.47
N ARG A 195 11.63 -8.85 -7.19
CA ARG A 195 11.34 -9.78 -6.08
C ARG A 195 11.36 -9.09 -4.72
N GLU A 196 12.29 -8.17 -4.52
CA GLU A 196 12.42 -7.30 -3.35
C GLU A 196 11.30 -6.26 -3.22
N GLY A 197 10.53 -6.07 -4.30
CA GLY A 197 9.34 -5.24 -4.36
C GLY A 197 8.07 -5.96 -3.89
N ILE A 198 8.07 -7.29 -3.79
CA ILE A 198 6.86 -8.07 -3.51
C ILE A 198 6.65 -8.22 -2.00
N TYR A 199 5.49 -7.78 -1.52
CA TYR A 199 4.96 -8.01 -0.18
C TYR A 199 3.88 -9.10 -0.27
N ASP A 200 4.26 -10.33 0.07
CA ASP A 200 3.38 -11.51 0.12
C ASP A 200 3.20 -11.93 1.58
N PRO A 201 2.10 -11.51 2.24
CA PRO A 201 1.91 -11.80 3.65
C PRO A 201 1.87 -13.30 3.96
N ILE A 202 1.30 -14.11 3.07
CA ILE A 202 1.15 -15.55 3.29
C ILE A 202 2.52 -16.21 3.30
N GLN A 203 3.37 -15.88 2.32
CA GLN A 203 4.73 -16.41 2.29
C GLN A 203 5.57 -15.85 3.45
N MET A 204 5.44 -14.56 3.77
CA MET A 204 6.15 -13.94 4.89
C MET A 204 5.77 -14.55 6.25
N GLU A 205 4.50 -14.91 6.46
CA GLU A 205 4.04 -15.63 7.68
C GLU A 205 4.70 -17.02 7.76
N ARG A 206 4.72 -17.77 6.64
CA ARG A 206 5.37 -19.10 6.56
C ARG A 206 6.86 -19.03 6.85
N ASP A 207 7.52 -17.97 6.39
CA ASP A 207 8.94 -17.72 6.64
C ASP A 207 9.22 -17.19 8.07
N GLY A 208 8.19 -16.99 8.90
CA GLY A 208 8.32 -16.45 10.26
C GLY A 208 8.70 -14.96 10.31
N ARG A 209 8.50 -14.22 9.21
CA ARG A 209 8.87 -12.80 9.10
C ARG A 209 7.81 -11.85 9.63
N ILE A 210 6.53 -12.23 9.54
CA ILE A 210 5.40 -11.43 10.03
C ILE A 210 4.41 -12.30 10.78
N PHE A 211 3.56 -11.67 11.58
CA PHE A 211 2.37 -12.29 12.17
C PHE A 211 1.12 -11.89 11.37
N ILE A 212 0.20 -12.84 11.22
CA ILE A 212 -1.15 -12.56 10.72
C ILE A 212 -2.18 -12.97 11.77
N TYR A 213 -3.03 -12.01 12.14
CA TYR A 213 -4.28 -12.24 12.86
C TYR A 213 -5.41 -12.41 11.85
N LYS A 214 -6.05 -13.60 11.81
CA LYS A 214 -7.07 -13.97 10.80
C LYS A 214 -8.46 -14.24 11.40
N GLU A 215 -8.63 -14.04 12.70
CA GLU A 215 -9.88 -14.32 13.42
C GLU A 215 -10.84 -13.12 13.30
N ASP A 216 -11.67 -12.87 14.33
CA ASP A 216 -12.56 -11.72 14.35
C ASP A 216 -11.77 -10.40 14.43
N ILE A 217 -11.72 -9.67 13.32
CA ILE A 217 -11.11 -8.35 13.22
C ILE A 217 -11.72 -7.32 14.20
N LYS A 218 -12.92 -7.57 14.73
CA LYS A 218 -13.58 -6.73 15.74
C LYS A 218 -13.24 -7.10 17.18
N ALA A 219 -12.49 -8.19 17.40
CA ALA A 219 -12.06 -8.59 18.73
C ALA A 219 -11.29 -7.48 19.45
N LYS A 220 -11.34 -7.48 20.77
CA LYS A 220 -10.62 -6.49 21.58
C LYS A 220 -9.11 -6.71 21.46
N SER A 221 -8.34 -5.63 21.58
CA SER A 221 -6.87 -5.63 21.55
C SER A 221 -6.24 -6.77 22.39
N GLY A 222 -6.69 -6.95 23.64
CA GLY A 222 -6.17 -8.01 24.52
C GLY A 222 -6.48 -9.44 24.06
N GLU A 223 -7.62 -9.66 23.40
CA GLU A 223 -7.99 -10.98 22.85
C GLU A 223 -7.10 -11.32 21.64
N LYS A 224 -6.86 -10.31 20.78
CA LYS A 224 -5.96 -10.42 19.64
C LYS A 224 -4.54 -10.74 20.07
N ILE A 225 -4.01 -10.00 21.04
CA ILE A 225 -2.68 -10.23 21.60
C ILE A 225 -2.57 -11.65 22.16
N LYS A 226 -3.52 -12.07 23.01
CA LYS A 226 -3.50 -13.42 23.57
C LYS A 226 -3.45 -14.49 22.49
N TRP A 227 -4.28 -14.37 21.46
CA TRP A 227 -4.27 -15.32 20.34
C TRP A 227 -2.94 -15.33 19.59
N LEU A 228 -2.33 -14.16 19.36
CA LEU A 228 -1.03 -14.04 18.71
C LEU A 228 0.08 -14.67 19.57
N GLU A 229 0.08 -14.41 20.86
CA GLU A 229 1.03 -15.02 21.81
C GLU A 229 0.92 -16.55 21.83
N ASP A 230 -0.32 -17.06 21.86
CA ASP A 230 -0.60 -18.49 21.85
C ASP A 230 -0.18 -19.16 20.52
N LYS A 231 -0.46 -18.50 19.37
CA LYS A 231 -0.13 -19.02 18.04
C LYS A 231 1.37 -19.04 17.75
N TYR A 232 2.08 -17.95 18.09
CA TYR A 232 3.49 -17.79 17.74
C TYR A 232 4.45 -18.11 18.88
N GLY A 233 3.95 -18.40 20.09
CA GLY A 233 4.77 -18.82 21.22
C GLY A 233 5.69 -17.74 21.78
N CYS A 234 5.39 -16.46 21.52
CA CYS A 234 6.15 -15.32 22.00
C CYS A 234 5.28 -14.45 22.91
N LYS A 235 5.77 -14.14 24.11
CA LYS A 235 5.05 -13.33 25.10
C LYS A 235 6.02 -12.59 26.04
N PRO A 236 5.63 -11.44 26.62
CA PRO A 236 4.42 -10.70 26.30
C PRO A 236 4.58 -9.81 25.06
N LEU A 237 3.53 -9.70 24.25
CA LEU A 237 3.48 -8.83 23.07
C LEU A 237 2.73 -7.53 23.39
N HIS A 238 3.25 -6.41 22.90
CA HIS A 238 2.60 -5.11 23.02
C HIS A 238 2.53 -4.40 21.67
N PRO A 239 1.34 -3.92 21.23
CA PRO A 239 1.24 -3.12 20.04
C PRO A 239 1.90 -1.76 20.27
N VAL A 240 2.74 -1.35 19.33
CA VAL A 240 3.42 -0.05 19.31
C VAL A 240 3.12 0.64 17.99
N ARG A 241 2.97 1.97 18.06
CA ARG A 241 2.79 2.83 16.89
C ARG A 241 3.87 3.90 16.93
N PHE A 242 4.51 4.11 15.80
CA PHE A 242 5.61 5.05 15.65
C PHE A 242 5.16 6.24 14.82
N ASN A 243 5.69 7.39 15.17
CA ASN A 243 5.63 8.58 14.34
C ASN A 243 6.97 8.76 13.63
N ARG A 244 6.92 9.37 12.45
CA ARG A 244 8.09 9.77 11.70
C ARG A 244 8.16 11.28 11.65
N LEU A 245 9.23 11.84 12.23
CA LEU A 245 9.62 13.22 12.01
C LEU A 245 10.54 13.30 10.78
N THR A 246 10.24 14.22 9.89
CA THR A 246 11.06 14.53 8.71
C THR A 246 11.43 16.00 8.75
N LEU A 247 12.73 16.27 8.63
CA LEU A 247 13.30 17.60 8.55
C LEU A 247 13.83 17.81 7.14
N ILE A 248 13.42 18.90 6.50
CA ILE A 248 13.83 19.27 5.14
C ILE A 248 14.52 20.63 5.20
N SER A 249 15.74 20.69 4.66
CA SER A 249 16.48 21.93 4.49
C SER A 249 16.82 22.14 3.01
N ARG A 250 16.87 23.40 2.58
CA ARG A 250 17.38 23.78 1.27
C ARG A 250 18.77 24.37 1.43
N THR A 251 19.79 23.65 0.95
CA THR A 251 21.16 24.19 0.92
C THR A 251 21.25 25.20 -0.23
N PRO A 252 21.73 26.43 0.01
CA PRO A 252 22.07 27.34 -1.08
C PRO A 252 23.14 26.69 -1.96
N LEU A 253 22.90 26.64 -3.28
CA LEU A 253 23.93 26.33 -4.27
C LEU A 253 24.80 27.57 -4.51
#